data_AF-A0A843HJW9-F1
#
_entry.id   AF-A0A843HJW9-F1
#
_cell.length_a   1.000
_cell.length_b   1.000
_cell.length_c   1.000
_cell.angle_alpha   90.00
_cell.angle_beta   90.00
_cell.angle_gamma   90.00
#
_symmetry.space_group_name_H-M   'P 1'
#
loop_
_entity.id
_entity.type
_entity.pdbx_description
1 polymer ?
#
loop_
_entity_poly.entity_id
_entity_poly.type
_entity_poly.pdbx_seq_one_letter_code
_entity_poly.pdbx_strand_id
1 'polypeptide(L)'
;MISSKNIFYHELIGLELKVVDSSNPSLIGLQGTVIDETKKTLLVEVKENVQDKDLSSNQNDFNFIYKEKLIQKDVSVFQFKVPDGT
;
A
#
# COMPACT_ATOMS: atom_id res chain seq x y z
N MET A 1 19.16 -10.68 -1.14
CA MET A 1 17.91 -11.09 -0.47
C MET A 1 17.50 -9.97 0.47
N ILE A 2 16.26 -9.49 0.34
CA ILE A 2 15.69 -8.46 1.22
C ILE A 2 15.32 -9.15 2.53
N SER A 3 15.60 -8.50 3.65
CA SER A 3 15.28 -8.95 5.00
C SER A 3 14.89 -7.75 5.85
N SER A 4 14.20 -7.97 6.97
CA SER A 4 13.85 -6.91 7.92
C SER A 4 15.06 -6.09 8.41
N LYS A 5 16.26 -6.70 8.47
CA LYS A 5 17.49 -6.04 8.94
C LYS A 5 18.18 -5.16 7.89
N ASN A 6 17.96 -5.43 6.60
CA ASN A 6 18.66 -4.74 5.52
C ASN A 6 17.72 -4.03 4.53
N ILE A 7 16.40 -4.05 4.75
CA ILE A 7 15.38 -3.45 3.87
C ILE A 7 15.68 -1.98 3.52
N PHE A 8 16.24 -1.21 4.47
CA PHE A 8 16.59 0.20 4.25
C PHE A 8 17.72 0.42 3.23
N TYR A 9 18.47 -0.63 2.87
CA TYR A 9 19.54 -0.59 1.87
C TYR A 9 19.07 -1.13 0.51
N HIS A 10 17.85 -1.61 0.42
CA HIS A 10 17.27 -2.16 -0.81
C HIS A 10 16.18 -1.24 -1.34
N GLU A 11 15.85 -1.45 -2.61
CA GLU A 11 14.70 -0.82 -3.26
C GLU A 11 13.40 -1.32 -2.63
N LEU A 12 12.48 -0.39 -2.32
CA LEU A 12 11.18 -0.72 -1.72
C LEU A 12 10.10 -1.00 -2.77
N ILE A 13 10.35 -0.70 -4.05
CA ILE A 13 9.44 -0.95 -5.16
C ILE A 13 9.12 -2.45 -5.26
N GLY A 14 7.85 -2.76 -5.46
CA GLY A 14 7.33 -4.13 -5.50
C GLY A 14 7.04 -4.76 -4.15
N LEU A 15 7.39 -4.11 -3.02
CA LEU A 15 7.04 -4.61 -1.70
C LEU A 15 5.58 -4.25 -1.35
N GLU A 16 4.87 -5.22 -0.80
CA GLU A 16 3.56 -5.00 -0.18
C GLU A 16 3.76 -4.30 1.17
N LEU A 17 2.94 -3.26 1.43
CA LEU A 17 2.97 -2.54 2.69
C LEU A 17 1.57 -2.25 3.24
N LYS A 18 1.53 -1.96 4.53
CA LYS A 18 0.40 -1.36 5.23
C LYS A 18 0.84 -0.10 5.97
N VAL A 19 0.06 0.97 5.87
CA VAL A 19 0.24 2.16 6.71
C VAL A 19 -0.35 1.88 8.09
N VAL A 20 0.48 1.82 9.12
CA VAL A 20 0.04 1.55 10.50
C VAL A 20 -0.14 2.82 11.31
N ASP A 21 0.54 3.90 10.94
CA ASP A 21 0.38 5.22 11.54
C ASP A 21 0.72 6.31 10.52
N SER A 22 0.10 7.48 10.63
CA SER A 22 0.41 8.64 9.79
C SER A 22 -0.17 9.92 10.38
N SER A 23 0.50 11.05 10.14
CA SER A 23 -0.05 12.38 10.43
C SER A 23 -1.36 12.66 9.68
N ASN A 24 -1.64 11.93 8.60
CA ASN A 24 -2.94 11.94 7.94
C ASN A 24 -3.73 10.66 8.30
N PRO A 25 -4.74 10.74 9.20
CA PRO A 25 -5.50 9.57 9.64
C PRO A 25 -6.22 8.82 8.52
N SER A 26 -6.53 9.47 7.40
CA SER A 26 -7.18 8.82 6.24
C SER A 26 -6.29 7.81 5.52
N LEU A 27 -4.98 7.83 5.81
CA LEU A 27 -4.02 6.87 5.26
C LEU A 27 -3.86 5.64 6.15
N ILE A 28 -4.22 5.72 7.44
CA ILE A 28 -4.04 4.61 8.38
C ILE A 28 -4.92 3.43 7.97
N GLY A 29 -4.33 2.24 7.88
CA GLY A 29 -5.00 1.02 7.44
C GLY A 29 -4.94 0.77 5.93
N LEU A 30 -4.46 1.73 5.13
CA LEU A 30 -4.23 1.57 3.70
C LEU A 30 -3.23 0.45 3.45
N GLN A 31 -3.56 -0.43 2.50
CA GLN A 31 -2.73 -1.55 2.08
C GLN A 31 -2.52 -1.49 0.57
N GLY A 32 -1.31 -1.78 0.13
CA GLY A 32 -0.98 -1.72 -1.28
C GLY A 32 0.46 -2.11 -1.59
N THR A 33 0.84 -1.94 -2.84
CA THR A 33 2.18 -2.27 -3.34
C THR A 33 2.90 -0.98 -3.70
N VAL A 34 4.18 -0.86 -3.32
CA VAL A 34 5.01 0.27 -3.74
C VAL A 34 5.27 0.17 -5.24
N ILE A 35 4.88 1.18 -6.01
CA ILE A 35 5.14 1.24 -7.46
C ILE A 35 6.25 2.22 -7.80
N ASP A 36 6.51 3.20 -6.95
CA ASP A 36 7.62 4.14 -7.09
C ASP A 36 8.11 4.61 -5.72
N GLU A 37 9.41 4.92 -5.66
CA GLU A 37 10.09 5.39 -4.47
C GLU A 37 10.87 6.67 -4.78
N THR A 38 10.51 7.76 -4.09
CA THR A 38 11.35 8.96 -4.08
C THR A 38 12.05 9.13 -2.74
N LYS A 39 12.92 10.13 -2.61
CA LYS A 39 13.60 10.45 -1.35
C LYS A 39 12.63 10.63 -0.17
N LYS A 40 11.47 11.23 -0.39
CA LYS A 40 10.53 11.61 0.69
C LYS A 40 9.18 10.90 0.64
N THR A 41 8.88 10.23 -0.47
CA THR A 41 7.54 9.65 -0.68
C THR A 41 7.63 8.23 -1.20
N LEU A 42 6.56 7.49 -0.97
CA LEU A 42 6.25 6.23 -1.63
C LEU A 42 4.98 6.43 -2.44
N LEU A 43 5.00 6.04 -3.71
CA LEU A 43 3.79 5.91 -4.50
C LEU A 43 3.28 4.48 -4.32
N VAL A 44 2.08 4.35 -3.78
CA VAL A 44 1.49 3.07 -3.41
C VAL A 44 0.24 2.83 -4.26
N GLU A 45 0.20 1.71 -4.96
CA GLU A 45 -1.00 1.24 -5.64
C GLU A 45 -1.89 0.49 -4.64
N VAL A 46 -3.10 1.00 -4.45
CA VAL A 46 -4.09 0.53 -3.48
C VAL A 46 -5.26 -0.07 -4.22
N LYS A 47 -5.68 -1.26 -3.78
CA LYS A 47 -6.88 -1.93 -4.28
C LYS A 47 -8.09 -1.49 -3.45
N GLU A 48 -8.98 -0.70 -4.05
CA GLU A 48 -10.23 -0.27 -3.43
C GLU A 48 -11.41 -1.06 -4.01
N ASN A 49 -12.35 -1.49 -3.16
CA ASN A 49 -13.62 -2.05 -3.61
C ASN A 49 -14.55 -0.91 -4.00
N VAL A 50 -15.11 -0.96 -5.20
CA VAL A 50 -16.27 -0.14 -5.55
C VAL A 50 -17.49 -0.98 -5.23
N GLN A 51 -18.11 -0.72 -4.07
CA GLN A 51 -19.49 -1.14 -3.88
C GLN A 51 -20.34 -0.13 -4.65
N ASP A 52 -20.75 -0.49 -5.86
CA ASP A 52 -21.84 0.20 -6.54
C ASP A 52 -23.06 0.13 -5.60
N LYS A 53 -23.36 1.26 -4.95
CA LYS A 53 -24.43 1.34 -3.93
C LYS A 53 -25.82 1.26 -4.55
N ASP A 54 -25.89 1.30 -5.88
CA ASP A 54 -27.07 1.08 -6.68
C ASP A 54 -26.75 -0.07 -7.63
N LEU A 55 -27.30 -1.27 -7.39
CA LEU A 55 -27.72 -2.22 -8.43
C LEU A 55 -28.37 -3.42 -7.75
N SER A 56 -29.69 -3.30 -7.59
CA SER A 56 -30.59 -4.44 -7.53
C SER A 56 -30.40 -5.31 -8.77
N SER A 57 -30.00 -6.56 -8.56
CA SER A 57 -30.06 -7.73 -9.46
C SER A 57 -28.71 -8.25 -9.97
N ASN A 58 -28.30 -9.32 -9.30
CA ASN A 58 -27.68 -10.53 -9.85
C ASN A 58 -26.20 -10.49 -10.26
N GLN A 59 -25.43 -11.33 -9.56
CA GLN A 59 -24.05 -11.82 -9.78
C GLN A 59 -22.90 -10.88 -9.38
N ASN A 60 -22.43 -11.06 -8.14
CA ASN A 60 -21.04 -11.23 -7.66
C ASN A 60 -19.82 -10.69 -8.44
N ASP A 61 -19.94 -9.64 -9.24
CA ASP A 61 -18.80 -8.96 -9.83
C ASP A 61 -18.30 -7.89 -8.84
N PHE A 62 -17.37 -8.29 -7.96
CA PHE A 62 -16.64 -7.33 -7.16
C PHE A 62 -15.75 -6.47 -8.09
N ASN A 63 -16.25 -5.30 -8.49
CA ASN A 63 -15.45 -4.32 -9.22
C ASN A 63 -14.39 -3.74 -8.30
N PHE A 64 -13.13 -4.08 -8.57
CA PHE A 64 -11.97 -3.49 -7.91
C PHE A 64 -11.39 -2.38 -8.78
N ILE A 65 -11.08 -1.25 -8.16
CA ILE A 65 -10.30 -0.20 -8.79
C ILE A 65 -8.94 -0.11 -8.12
N TYR A 66 -7.91 0.12 -8.93
CA TYR A 66 -6.58 0.44 -8.44
C TYR A 66 -6.43 1.95 -8.41
N LYS A 67 -5.98 2.48 -7.27
CA LYS A 67 -5.68 3.90 -7.10
C LYS A 67 -4.26 4.07 -6.61
N GLU A 68 -3.57 5.03 -7.20
CA GLU A 68 -2.26 5.44 -6.73
C GLU A 68 -2.41 6.46 -5.60
N LYS A 69 -1.67 6.27 -4.52
CA LYS A 69 -1.60 7.20 -3.40
C LYS A 69 -0.15 7.52 -3.09
N LEU A 70 0.17 8.81 -3.11
CA LEU A 70 1.47 9.33 -2.74
C LEU A 70 1.50 9.55 -1.21
N ILE A 71 2.39 8.85 -0.51
CA ILE A 71 2.48 8.87 0.95
C ILE A 71 3.86 9.38 1.38
N GLN A 72 3.90 10.30 2.34
CA GLN A 72 5.13 10.88 2.85
C GLN A 72 5.78 9.98 3.91
N LYS A 73 7.09 9.75 3.76
CA LYS A 73 7.89 8.87 4.63
C LYS A 73 8.07 9.43 6.04
N ASP A 74 8.39 10.71 6.14
CA ASP A 74 8.76 11.35 7.41
C ASP A 74 7.61 11.47 8.42
N VAL A 75 6.38 11.28 7.96
CA VAL A 75 5.15 11.44 8.75
C VAL A 75 4.28 10.18 8.73
N SER A 76 4.82 9.04 8.30
CA SER A 76 4.07 7.78 8.25
C SER A 76 4.93 6.60 8.67
N VAL A 77 4.30 5.64 9.33
CA VAL A 77 4.92 4.36 9.70
C VAL A 77 4.34 3.28 8.79
N PHE A 78 5.23 2.54 8.14
CA PHE A 78 4.88 1.47 7.21
C PHE A 78 5.29 0.12 7.78
N GLN A 79 4.38 -0.85 7.68
CA GLN A 79 4.68 -2.25 7.90
C GLN A 79 4.83 -2.92 6.54
N PHE A 80 6.06 -3.28 6.18
CA PHE A 80 6.35 -4.00 4.95
C PHE A 80 6.22 -5.51 5.15
N LYS A 81 5.71 -6.19 4.13
CA LYS A 81 5.78 -7.65 4.02
C LYS A 81 7.06 -7.99 3.28
N VAL A 82 8.08 -8.37 4.03
CA VAL A 82 9.33 -8.87 3.45
C VAL A 82 9.17 -10.37 3.12
N PRO A 83 9.58 -10.82 1.92
CA PRO A 83 9.74 -12.24 1.68
C PRO A 83 10.84 -12.73 2.60
N ASP A 84 10.48 -13.51 3.62
CA ASP A 84 11.41 -13.85 4.67
C ASP A 84 12.64 -14.51 4.09
N GLY A 85 13.77 -14.05 4.62
CA GLY A 85 15.11 -14.38 4.21
C GLY A 85 15.53 -15.80 4.56
N THR A 86 14.63 -16.70 4.96
CA THR A 86 14.93 -18.08 5.42
C THR A 86 13.67 -18.92 5.51
#